data_AF-A0A3M1J5V0-F1
#
_entry.id   AF-A0A3M1J5V0-F1
#
_cell.length_a   1.000
_cell.length_b   1.000
_cell.length_c   1.000
_cell.angle_alpha   90.00
_cell.angle_beta   90.00
_cell.angle_gamma   90.00
#
_symmetry.space_group_name_H-M   'P 1'
#
loop_
_entity.id
_entity.type
_entity.pdbx_description
1 polymer ?
#
loop_
_entity_poly.entity_id
_entity_poly.type
_entity_poly.pdbx_seq_one_letter_code
_entity_poly.pdbx_strand_id
1 'polypeptide(L)'
;FKRQIFFVQMGGWDMHGELLDSHERKLGVVDNALQEFHDGLQEIDMFNCVTTFTISDFGRTLTSNGNGSDHAWGGNALVMGGDINGGDMYGTFPSLALGSAYEVHNGVLIPTTSNDQYFAELALWFGVSPGDLSTLFPNIGNFYDTGTGSPPLGFMNI
;
A
#
# COMPACT_ATOMS: atom_id res chain seq x y z
N PHE A 1 18.33 7.30 -18.87
CA PHE A 1 17.11 6.94 -18.11
C PHE A 1 17.04 7.86 -16.90
N LYS A 2 16.03 8.75 -16.80
CA LYS A 2 15.96 9.77 -15.73
C LYS A 2 15.15 9.33 -14.50
N ARG A 3 14.67 8.09 -14.50
CA ARG A 3 13.74 7.54 -13.51
C ARG A 3 14.04 6.05 -13.34
N GLN A 4 14.17 5.58 -12.10
CA GLN A 4 14.56 4.21 -11.77
C GLN A 4 13.50 3.61 -10.85
N ILE A 5 13.19 2.34 -11.05
CA ILE A 5 12.26 1.57 -10.20
C ILE A 5 13.00 0.32 -9.78
N PHE A 6 13.03 0.06 -8.48
CA PHE A 6 13.67 -1.11 -7.89
C PHE A 6 12.60 -1.98 -7.25
N PHE A 7 12.67 -3.29 -7.48
CA PHE A 7 11.79 -4.27 -6.87
C PHE A 7 12.58 -5.11 -5.88
N VAL A 8 12.11 -5.16 -4.64
CA VAL A 8 12.65 -6.02 -3.59
C VAL A 8 11.53 -6.95 -3.14
N GLN A 9 11.80 -8.25 -3.15
CA GLN A 9 10.82 -9.26 -2.77
C GLN A 9 11.25 -9.94 -1.46
N MET A 10 10.32 -10.00 -0.52
CA MET A 10 10.47 -10.75 0.73
C MET A 10 9.38 -11.83 0.81
N GLY A 11 9.78 -13.10 0.83
CA GLY A 11 8.86 -14.23 0.86
C GLY A 11 8.39 -14.64 2.27
N GLY A 12 7.50 -15.64 2.31
CA GLY A 12 7.06 -16.30 3.53
C GLY A 12 5.92 -15.59 4.27
N TRP A 13 5.16 -14.74 3.61
CA TRP A 13 3.97 -14.09 4.20
C TRP A 13 2.72 -14.96 4.15
N ASP A 14 2.80 -16.15 3.51
CA ASP A 14 1.67 -17.06 3.38
C ASP A 14 1.43 -17.96 4.61
N MET A 15 1.15 -17.33 5.75
CA MET A 15 0.98 -18.00 7.05
C MET A 15 -0.51 -18.19 7.36
N HIS A 16 -0.94 -19.45 7.44
CA HIS A 16 -2.33 -19.82 7.77
C HIS A 16 -2.54 -20.17 9.25
N GLY A 17 -1.47 -20.20 10.05
CA GLY A 17 -1.47 -20.46 11.49
C GLY A 17 -0.32 -19.72 12.17
N GLU A 18 -0.36 -19.60 13.50
CA GLU A 18 0.61 -18.81 14.28
C GLU A 18 0.86 -17.40 13.71
N LEU A 19 -0.21 -16.79 13.16
CA LEU A 19 -0.10 -15.57 12.38
C LEU A 19 0.50 -14.45 13.22
N LEU A 20 0.05 -14.25 14.46
CA LEU A 20 0.50 -13.15 15.30
C LEU A 20 2.02 -13.17 15.53
N ASP A 21 2.54 -14.28 16.07
CA ASP A 21 3.97 -14.41 16.37
C ASP A 21 4.84 -14.36 15.11
N SER A 22 4.40 -15.02 14.03
CA SER A 22 5.19 -15.07 12.80
C SER A 22 5.14 -13.76 12.02
N HIS A 23 4.01 -13.05 12.05
CA HIS A 23 3.84 -11.73 11.46
C HIS A 23 4.64 -10.68 12.23
N GLU A 24 4.62 -10.70 13.57
CA GLU A 24 5.43 -9.82 14.41
C GLU A 24 6.92 -9.94 14.07
N ARG A 25 7.46 -11.17 14.05
CA ARG A 25 8.87 -11.40 13.69
C ARG A 25 9.22 -10.85 12.31
N LYS A 26 8.35 -11.04 11.33
CA LYS A 26 8.59 -10.58 9.95
C LYS A 26 8.47 -9.07 9.81
N LEU A 27 7.50 -8.46 10.49
CA LEU A 27 7.38 -7.00 10.55
C LEU A 27 8.61 -6.38 11.21
N GLY A 28 9.20 -7.02 12.23
CA GLY A 28 10.48 -6.57 12.79
C GLY A 28 11.65 -6.59 11.78
N VAL A 29 11.66 -7.53 10.82
CA VAL A 29 12.65 -7.53 9.74
C VAL A 29 12.38 -6.38 8.75
N VAL A 30 11.11 -6.14 8.40
CA VAL A 30 10.71 -5.04 7.52
C VAL A 30 11.05 -3.69 8.15
N ASP A 31 10.77 -3.51 9.45
CA ASP A 31 11.07 -2.32 10.23
C ASP A 31 12.57 -1.99 10.18
N ASN A 32 13.42 -2.96 10.57
CA ASN A 32 14.88 -2.79 10.49
C ASN A 32 15.37 -2.49 9.07
N ALA A 33 14.84 -3.18 8.06
CA ALA A 33 15.24 -2.97 6.67
C ALA A 33 14.84 -1.57 6.15
N LEU A 34 13.65 -1.08 6.52
CA LEU A 34 13.21 0.27 6.16
C LEU A 34 14.05 1.34 6.87
N GLN A 35 14.41 1.12 8.14
CA GLN A 35 15.31 2.02 8.89
C GLN A 35 16.70 2.07 8.25
N GLU A 36 17.32 0.92 7.96
CA GLU A 36 18.64 0.87 7.31
C GLU A 36 18.60 1.51 5.91
N PHE A 37 17.51 1.28 5.16
CA PHE A 37 17.35 1.91 3.85
C PHE A 37 17.18 3.43 3.95
N HIS A 38 16.39 3.91 4.91
CA HIS A 38 16.28 5.33 5.22
C HIS A 38 17.66 5.93 5.52
N ASP A 39 18.42 5.33 6.44
CA ASP A 39 19.71 5.87 6.87
C ASP A 39 20.74 5.87 5.74
N GLY A 40 20.75 4.82 4.91
CA GLY A 40 21.59 4.78 3.72
C GLY A 40 21.23 5.85 2.69
N LEU A 41 19.93 6.13 2.49
CA LEU A 41 19.48 7.22 1.62
C LEU A 41 19.85 8.61 2.17
N GLN A 42 19.82 8.79 3.49
CA GLN A 42 20.30 10.02 4.14
C GLN A 42 21.80 10.20 3.92
N GLU A 43 22.60 9.15 4.09
CA GLU A 43 24.07 9.20 3.94
C GLU A 43 24.51 9.64 2.53
N ILE A 44 23.73 9.32 1.51
CA ILE A 44 24.02 9.68 0.11
C ILE A 44 23.18 10.87 -0.40
N ASP A 45 22.51 11.60 0.50
CA ASP A 45 21.66 12.76 0.18
C ASP A 45 20.54 12.48 -0.85
N MET A 46 19.99 11.25 -0.86
CA MET A 46 18.95 10.80 -1.82
C MET A 46 17.57 10.61 -1.21
N PHE A 47 17.40 10.77 0.10
CA PHE A 47 16.10 10.52 0.76
C PHE A 47 14.93 11.30 0.14
N ASN A 48 15.15 12.58 -0.20
CA ASN A 48 14.13 13.43 -0.84
C ASN A 48 13.85 13.09 -2.31
N CYS A 49 14.57 12.14 -2.90
CA CYS A 49 14.41 11.72 -4.28
C CYS A 49 13.81 10.31 -4.41
N VAL A 50 13.51 9.64 -3.29
CA VAL A 50 13.08 8.24 -3.28
C VAL A 50 11.79 8.10 -2.47
N THR A 51 10.83 7.39 -3.08
CA THR A 51 9.60 6.94 -2.43
C THR A 51 9.59 5.42 -2.42
N THR A 52 9.54 4.85 -1.22
CA THR A 52 9.43 3.42 -0.94
C THR A 52 8.00 3.11 -0.57
N PHE A 53 7.46 2.00 -1.08
CA PHE A 53 6.14 1.53 -0.70
C PHE A 53 6.11 0.01 -0.67
N THR A 54 5.15 -0.56 0.06
CA THR A 54 4.89 -2.00 0.05
C THR A 54 3.66 -2.35 -0.78
N ILE A 55 3.64 -3.56 -1.31
CA ILE A 55 2.48 -4.19 -1.94
C ILE A 55 2.34 -5.61 -1.43
N SER A 56 1.10 -6.11 -1.41
CA SER A 56 0.78 -7.49 -1.05
C SER A 56 -0.27 -8.03 -2.02
N ASP A 57 -0.19 -9.32 -2.33
CA ASP A 57 -1.14 -10.00 -3.21
C ASP A 57 -2.49 -10.25 -2.53
N PHE A 58 -2.49 -10.39 -1.19
CA PHE A 58 -3.68 -10.70 -0.40
C PHE A 58 -3.62 -10.10 1.02
N GLY A 59 -4.79 -10.02 1.64
CA GLY A 59 -5.00 -9.78 3.07
C GLY A 59 -5.32 -11.08 3.83
N ARG A 60 -5.79 -10.94 5.08
CA ARG A 60 -6.21 -12.08 5.91
C ARG A 60 -7.67 -11.96 6.33
N THR A 61 -8.38 -13.08 6.37
CA THR A 61 -9.78 -13.12 6.81
C THR A 61 -9.88 -12.69 8.27
N LEU A 62 -10.94 -11.96 8.62
CA LEU A 62 -11.23 -11.66 10.03
C LEU A 62 -11.71 -12.88 10.82
N THR A 63 -12.33 -13.84 10.13
CA THR A 63 -12.80 -15.09 10.73
C THR A 63 -11.70 -16.15 10.72
N SER A 64 -11.86 -17.15 11.59
CA SER A 64 -10.94 -18.27 11.65
C SER A 64 -11.31 -19.39 10.67
N ASN A 65 -10.29 -20.04 10.11
CA ASN A 65 -10.42 -21.29 9.35
C ASN A 65 -10.26 -22.56 10.22
N GLY A 66 -10.22 -22.40 11.55
CA GLY A 66 -10.01 -23.47 12.53
C GLY A 66 -8.58 -23.63 13.03
N ASN A 67 -7.57 -23.25 12.24
CA ASN A 67 -6.14 -23.29 12.62
C ASN A 67 -5.44 -21.92 12.51
N GLY A 68 -6.16 -20.90 12.06
CA GLY A 68 -5.72 -19.52 11.90
C GLY A 68 -6.65 -18.77 10.96
N SER A 69 -6.14 -18.20 9.86
CA SER A 69 -6.89 -17.37 8.90
C SER A 69 -6.58 -17.74 7.45
N ASP A 70 -7.49 -17.45 6.54
CA ASP A 70 -7.30 -17.64 5.09
C ASP A 70 -6.92 -16.34 4.39
N HIS A 71 -6.74 -16.42 3.07
CA HIS A 71 -6.51 -15.26 2.21
C HIS A 71 -7.79 -14.40 2.14
N ALA A 72 -7.61 -13.08 2.14
CA ALA A 72 -8.68 -12.12 1.96
C ALA A 72 -8.28 -11.02 0.98
N TRP A 73 -9.18 -10.07 0.79
CA TRP A 73 -8.95 -8.89 -0.02
C TRP A 73 -8.66 -7.68 0.87
N GLY A 74 -7.86 -6.76 0.35
CA GLY A 74 -7.44 -5.56 1.06
C GLY A 74 -6.23 -5.79 1.96
N GLY A 75 -5.73 -4.67 2.48
CA GLY A 75 -4.55 -4.61 3.33
C GLY A 75 -4.11 -3.17 3.50
N ASN A 76 -2.97 -2.98 4.17
CA ASN A 76 -2.33 -1.68 4.31
C ASN A 76 -1.03 -1.69 3.51
N ALA A 77 -0.75 -0.61 2.80
CA ALA A 77 0.56 -0.33 2.24
C ALA A 77 1.31 0.58 3.22
N LEU A 78 2.57 0.26 3.50
CA LEU A 78 3.48 1.15 4.21
C LEU A 78 4.21 1.99 3.16
N VAL A 79 4.30 3.30 3.38
CA VAL A 79 4.97 4.23 2.46
C VAL A 79 5.97 5.08 3.24
N MET A 80 7.18 5.23 2.69
CA MET A 80 8.28 5.98 3.29
C MET A 80 9.08 6.71 2.19
N GLY A 81 9.35 8.00 2.37
CA GLY A 81 10.15 8.78 1.44
C GLY A 81 10.24 10.24 1.90
N GLY A 82 11.11 11.04 1.28
CA GLY A 82 11.23 12.45 1.66
C GLY A 82 10.13 13.36 1.11
N ASP A 83 9.39 12.91 0.09
CA ASP A 83 8.37 13.71 -0.59
C ASP A 83 6.94 13.24 -0.31
N ILE A 84 6.73 12.72 0.91
CA ILE A 84 5.45 12.22 1.38
C ILE A 84 4.91 13.07 2.54
N ASN A 85 3.60 13.22 2.60
CA ASN A 85 2.88 13.73 3.76
C ASN A 85 2.71 12.61 4.81
N GLY A 86 3.82 12.24 5.45
CA GLY A 86 3.85 11.14 6.40
C GLY A 86 3.12 11.41 7.73
N GLY A 87 2.99 10.36 8.55
CA GLY A 87 2.40 10.46 9.90
C GLY A 87 0.88 10.34 9.96
N ASP A 88 0.23 9.98 8.85
CA ASP A 88 -1.22 9.79 8.77
C ASP A 88 -1.57 8.49 8.03
N MET A 89 -2.84 8.07 8.12
CA MET A 89 -3.41 6.98 7.33
C MET A 89 -4.27 7.53 6.20
N TYR A 90 -3.93 7.16 4.98
CA TYR A 90 -4.65 7.59 3.79
C TYR A 90 -5.64 6.52 3.33
N GLY A 91 -6.86 6.96 3.03
CA GLY A 91 -7.99 6.10 2.73
C GLY A 91 -9.01 6.09 3.86
N THR A 92 -9.78 5.00 3.97
CA THR A 92 -10.80 4.86 5.03
C THR A 92 -10.67 3.49 5.66
N PHE A 93 -10.48 3.46 6.98
CA PHE A 93 -10.45 2.19 7.69
C PHE A 93 -11.89 1.65 7.81
N PRO A 94 -12.20 0.48 7.24
CA PRO A 94 -13.57 -0.04 7.25
C PRO A 94 -13.97 -0.54 8.64
N SER A 95 -15.28 -0.70 8.86
CA SER A 95 -15.77 -1.46 10.01
C SER A 95 -15.31 -2.93 9.89
N LEU A 96 -14.78 -3.47 10.98
CA LEU A 96 -14.40 -4.90 11.06
C LEU A 96 -15.56 -5.79 11.51
N ALA A 97 -16.79 -5.26 11.56
CA ALA A 97 -17.96 -6.05 11.91
C ALA A 97 -18.31 -7.05 10.80
N LEU A 98 -18.51 -8.30 11.19
CA LEU A 98 -19.06 -9.33 10.32
C LEU A 98 -20.52 -9.00 9.95
N GLY A 99 -20.93 -9.35 8.73
CA GLY A 99 -22.23 -9.04 8.14
C GLY A 99 -22.39 -7.57 7.73
N SER A 100 -21.32 -6.78 7.73
CA SER A 100 -21.38 -5.38 7.30
C SER A 100 -21.53 -5.26 5.78
N ALA A 101 -21.88 -4.07 5.30
CA ALA A 101 -21.96 -3.78 3.87
C ALA A 101 -20.61 -3.88 3.13
N TYR A 102 -19.51 -3.88 3.89
CA TYR A 102 -18.14 -4.01 3.36
C TYR A 102 -17.57 -5.42 3.54
N GLU A 103 -18.34 -6.37 4.05
CA GLU A 103 -17.95 -7.78 4.07
C GLU A 103 -18.57 -8.50 2.87
N VAL A 104 -17.76 -9.22 2.10
CA VAL A 104 -18.26 -10.08 1.00
C VAL A 104 -18.75 -11.40 1.56
N HIS A 105 -17.88 -12.10 2.30
CA HIS A 105 -18.17 -13.33 3.01
C HIS A 105 -16.99 -13.68 3.93
N ASN A 106 -17.25 -14.48 4.97
CA ASN A 106 -16.22 -15.09 5.83
C ASN A 106 -15.14 -14.10 6.30
N GLY A 107 -15.54 -12.88 6.68
CA GLY A 107 -14.61 -11.85 7.13
C GLY A 107 -13.65 -11.31 6.05
N VAL A 108 -13.93 -11.54 4.77
CA VAL A 108 -13.25 -10.89 3.64
C VAL A 108 -13.85 -9.50 3.46
N LEU A 109 -13.04 -8.46 3.68
CA LEU A 109 -13.46 -7.08 3.54
C LEU A 109 -13.21 -6.53 2.14
N ILE A 110 -14.10 -5.65 1.68
CA ILE A 110 -13.96 -4.84 0.47
C ILE A 110 -13.10 -3.61 0.81
N PRO A 111 -11.96 -3.40 0.15
CA PRO A 111 -11.19 -2.16 0.29
C PRO A 111 -12.03 -0.96 -0.14
N THR A 112 -12.01 0.10 0.66
CA THR A 112 -12.63 1.38 0.29
C THR A 112 -11.71 2.22 -0.60
N THR A 113 -10.45 1.86 -0.69
CA THR A 113 -9.42 2.57 -1.47
C THR A 113 -8.87 1.63 -2.53
N SER A 114 -8.88 2.09 -3.78
CA SER A 114 -8.39 1.30 -4.91
C SER A 114 -6.87 1.32 -4.97
N ASN A 115 -6.27 0.20 -5.39
CA ASN A 115 -4.86 0.15 -5.74
C ASN A 115 -4.53 1.15 -6.86
N ASP A 116 -5.45 1.36 -7.81
CA ASP A 116 -5.27 2.34 -8.88
C ASP A 116 -5.08 3.75 -8.33
N GLN A 117 -5.79 4.15 -7.26
CA GLN A 117 -5.64 5.49 -6.68
C GLN A 117 -4.25 5.72 -6.09
N TYR A 118 -3.77 4.76 -5.30
CA TYR A 118 -2.46 4.88 -4.67
C TYR A 118 -1.33 4.80 -5.72
N PHE A 119 -1.44 3.94 -6.74
CA PHE A 119 -0.48 3.89 -7.83
C PHE A 119 -0.55 5.13 -8.74
N ALA A 120 -1.74 5.70 -8.96
CA ALA A 120 -1.91 6.93 -9.71
C ALA A 120 -1.17 8.10 -9.04
N GLU A 121 -1.20 8.17 -7.71
CA GLU A 121 -0.50 9.21 -6.98
C GLU A 121 1.02 9.10 -7.10
N LEU A 122 1.55 7.88 -6.97
CA LEU A 122 2.97 7.61 -7.25
C LEU A 122 3.33 7.95 -8.71
N ALA A 123 2.47 7.64 -9.67
CA ALA A 123 2.69 7.95 -11.08
C ALA A 123 2.74 9.46 -11.35
N LEU A 124 1.84 10.23 -10.74
CA LEU A 124 1.86 11.70 -10.80
C LEU A 124 3.17 12.26 -10.23
N TRP A 125 3.60 11.78 -9.05
CA TRP A 125 4.89 12.14 -8.47
C TRP A 125 6.07 11.77 -9.38
N PHE A 126 5.98 10.63 -10.07
CA PHE A 126 6.95 10.22 -11.07
C PHE A 126 6.92 11.09 -12.34
N GLY A 127 5.97 12.03 -12.46
CA GLY A 127 5.84 12.99 -13.56
C GLY A 127 4.99 12.52 -14.73
N VAL A 128 4.09 11.55 -14.51
CA VAL A 128 3.03 11.19 -15.47
C VAL A 128 1.99 12.32 -15.49
N SER A 129 1.49 12.68 -16.67
CA SER A 129 0.45 13.71 -16.76
C SER A 129 -0.91 13.17 -16.28
N PRO A 130 -1.79 14.00 -15.68
CA PRO A 130 -3.10 13.52 -15.23
C PRO A 130 -3.94 12.86 -16.33
N GLY A 131 -3.83 13.35 -17.57
CA GLY A 131 -4.53 12.78 -18.73
C GLY A 131 -4.06 11.38 -19.13
N ASP A 132 -2.84 10.99 -18.76
CA ASP A 132 -2.28 9.67 -19.07
C ASP A 132 -2.64 8.61 -18.01
N LEU A 133 -3.17 9.00 -16.85
CA LEU A 133 -3.49 8.08 -15.76
C LEU A 133 -4.46 6.98 -16.18
N SER A 134 -5.49 7.29 -16.97
CA SER A 134 -6.46 6.29 -17.46
C SER A 134 -5.85 5.29 -18.45
N THR A 135 -4.69 5.61 -19.04
CA THR A 135 -3.94 4.67 -19.89
C THR A 135 -3.16 3.67 -19.03
N LEU A 136 -2.59 4.13 -17.91
CA LEU A 136 -1.83 3.28 -16.98
C LEU A 136 -2.73 2.46 -16.06
N PHE A 137 -3.84 3.07 -15.60
CA PHE A 137 -4.77 2.52 -14.63
C PHE A 137 -6.19 2.57 -15.22
N PRO A 138 -6.58 1.58 -16.03
CA PRO A 138 -7.84 1.63 -16.78
C PRO A 138 -9.10 1.76 -15.91
N ASN A 139 -9.04 1.40 -14.62
CA ASN A 139 -10.18 1.48 -13.71
C ASN A 139 -10.17 2.76 -12.85
N ILE A 140 -9.17 3.65 -12.97
CA ILE A 140 -9.02 4.83 -12.10
C ILE A 140 -10.25 5.73 -12.11
N GLY A 141 -10.92 5.86 -13.27
CA GLY A 141 -12.13 6.68 -13.43
C GLY A 141 -13.32 6.22 -12.59
N ASN A 142 -13.30 5.00 -12.05
CA ASN A 142 -14.32 4.53 -11.10
C ASN A 142 -14.11 5.07 -9.67
N PHE A 143 -12.91 5.58 -9.37
CA PHE A 143 -12.48 5.91 -8.01
C PHE A 143 -11.97 7.35 -7.86
N TYR A 144 -11.50 7.95 -8.95
CA TYR A 144 -10.88 9.27 -8.94
C TYR A 144 -11.07 9.97 -10.29
N ASP A 145 -11.40 11.26 -10.27
CA ASP A 145 -11.48 12.11 -11.46
C ASP A 145 -10.10 12.69 -11.78
N THR A 146 -9.49 12.15 -12.84
CA THR A 146 -8.15 12.51 -13.31
C THR A 146 -8.02 13.94 -13.83
N GLY A 147 -9.13 14.65 -14.04
CA GLY A 147 -9.13 16.05 -14.46
C GLY A 147 -9.09 17.09 -13.34
N THR A 148 -9.23 16.68 -12.08
CA THR A 148 -9.44 17.61 -10.94
C THR A 148 -8.20 18.41 -10.54
N GLY A 149 -7.00 17.98 -10.94
CA GLY A 149 -5.73 18.61 -10.56
C GLY A 149 -5.35 18.47 -9.08
N SER A 150 -6.12 17.71 -8.29
CA SER A 150 -5.78 17.35 -6.91
C SER A 150 -5.09 15.97 -6.86
N PRO A 151 -4.34 15.63 -5.81
CA PRO A 151 -3.84 14.26 -5.66
C PRO A 151 -4.98 13.25 -5.42
N PRO A 152 -4.87 11.98 -5.86
CA PRO A 152 -5.89 10.96 -5.64
C PRO A 152 -6.22 10.67 -4.17
N LEU A 153 -5.21 10.64 -3.30
CA LEU A 153 -5.27 10.36 -1.86
C LEU A 153 -4.59 11.47 -1.03
N GLY A 154 -3.54 12.10 -1.53
CA GLY A 154 -2.85 13.25 -0.89
C GLY A 154 -1.64 12.91 -0.03
N PHE A 155 -1.15 11.67 -0.08
CA PHE A 155 0.04 11.26 0.66
C PHE A 155 1.35 11.70 0.00
N MET A 156 1.34 12.09 -1.27
CA MET A 156 2.50 12.63 -1.97
C MET A 156 2.44 14.16 -2.05
N ASN A 157 3.59 14.80 -1.96
CA ASN A 157 3.75 16.20 -2.34
C ASN A 157 3.95 16.28 -3.86
N ILE A 158 2.89 16.66 -4.59
CA ILE A 158 2.88 16.75 -6.06
C ILE A 158 2.40 18.10 -6.56
#